data_AF-A0A953DND8-F1
#
_entry.id   AF-A0A953DND8-F1
#
_cell.length_a   1.000
_cell.length_b   1.000
_cell.length_c   1.000
_cell.angle_alpha   90.00
_cell.angle_beta   90.00
_cell.angle_gamma   90.00
#
_symmetry.space_group_name_H-M   'P 1'
#
loop_
_entity.id
_entity.type
_entity.pdbx_description
1 polymer ?
#
loop_
_entity_poly.entity_id
_entity_poly.type
_entity_poly.pdbx_seq_one_letter_code
_entity_poly.pdbx_strand_id
1 'polypeptide(L)'
;MIRLTKYAMKGFTKRTFIADRCLLSPALGAAVLLLLVSFGAPVVTVGQTIWTDGTGDWFVGTNWSAGVPSSSTQAKINNGGTAQISVAGATADSLLLGYDTTKDSGTVTVLGSGNLAVNTDLAVGGSGNGVLNVTGAAQVSDDSGEIGYTISSQPGIMGVATVTGPGSAWTSSSYLYVGYGTGSLTITDGATVSDTWGYLAYWPESPGRSSGTVTVDGIGSTWTNLQDLWVGNAGSGVLIISNGGTVTNGAGHVAYQFGADGTVTVDGIGSAWNINGFLYVGEGDDGILNITNGGRVSSNGNFAYVAYNAAAQSAVTVSGVGSLWDNHAGLYIGFSGQGMVSITNGGHVINGTFINVGFNPGANGTISISGSDSVLSTGGVISIGGNISGPGGTGLLHLEDGASINAGGLNVWNTGSLTGSGSIAKTISTFIQGALVPEQTISIEGQLIFDATARTAITVSPEGGGNVDVQSTAELGGQLTVTLSGGPFVPGAQYVLLRAQNGLENTFSSVNIDYQPDPSFTPQVTYDATHVYLYLAPSGSPTPTPTPTPTATPTPTATVTPTPT
;
A
#
# COMPACT_ATOMS: atom_id res chain seq x y z
N MET A 1 -20.38 29.82 18.31
CA MET A 1 -19.91 30.92 17.44
C MET A 1 -18.41 31.13 17.67
N ILE A 2 -17.57 30.39 16.94
CA ILE A 2 -16.17 30.71 16.67
C ILE A 2 -16.05 30.52 15.16
N ARG A 3 -15.84 31.62 14.43
CA ARG A 3 -15.59 31.59 12.98
C ARG A 3 -14.17 31.07 12.77
N LEU A 4 -14.02 29.85 12.26
CA LEU A 4 -12.76 29.41 11.66
C LEU A 4 -12.59 30.14 10.34
N THR A 5 -11.66 31.09 10.36
CA THR A 5 -11.26 31.88 9.20
C THR A 5 -10.20 31.06 8.46
N LYS A 6 -10.44 30.85 7.15
CA LYS A 6 -9.49 30.29 6.18
C LYS A 6 -8.06 30.76 6.45
N TYR A 7 -7.14 29.84 6.70
CA TYR A 7 -5.72 30.08 6.54
C TYR A 7 -5.22 29.38 5.28
N ALA A 8 -4.83 30.20 4.30
CA ALA A 8 -4.05 29.78 3.16
C ALA A 8 -2.67 29.33 3.64
N MET A 9 -2.25 28.14 3.22
CA MET A 9 -0.90 27.63 3.45
C MET A 9 0.14 28.52 2.77
N LYS A 10 1.06 29.07 3.56
CA LYS A 10 2.37 29.57 3.09
C LYS A 10 3.45 29.21 4.11
N GLY A 11 4.39 28.39 3.67
CA GLY A 11 5.80 28.48 4.05
C GLY A 11 6.19 27.87 5.41
N PHE A 12 6.68 26.64 5.36
CA PHE A 12 7.56 26.06 6.37
C PHE A 12 8.76 26.97 6.65
N THR A 13 9.03 27.28 7.93
CA THR A 13 10.42 27.36 8.42
C THR A 13 10.50 27.01 9.90
N LYS A 14 11.35 26.02 10.20
CA LYS A 14 11.81 25.52 11.51
C LYS A 14 11.99 26.62 12.58
N ARG A 15 11.63 26.31 13.84
CA ARG A 15 12.53 26.41 15.02
C ARG A 15 11.89 25.90 16.32
N THR A 16 12.42 24.77 16.77
CA THR A 16 12.89 24.44 18.13
C THR A 16 12.10 24.97 19.35
N PHE A 17 11.44 24.03 20.03
CA PHE A 17 11.02 24.16 21.43
C PHE A 17 12.23 24.21 22.37
N ILE A 18 12.30 25.24 23.20
CA ILE A 18 12.95 25.17 24.52
C ILE A 18 11.91 25.68 25.53
N ALA A 19 11.60 24.82 26.48
CA ALA A 19 10.78 25.14 27.64
C ALA A 19 11.54 26.08 28.56
N ASP A 20 10.86 27.10 29.09
CA ASP A 20 11.14 27.53 30.47
C ASP A 20 9.93 28.22 31.09
N ARG A 21 9.58 27.74 32.29
CA ARG A 21 8.68 28.40 33.22
C ARG A 21 9.39 29.64 33.76
N CYS A 22 8.77 30.81 33.75
CA CYS A 22 9.05 31.78 34.81
C CYS A 22 7.85 32.70 35.13
N LEU A 23 7.72 32.88 36.44
CA LEU A 23 6.72 33.53 37.29
C LEU A 23 6.28 34.96 36.93
N LEU A 24 5.06 35.28 37.38
CA LEU A 24 4.44 36.60 37.47
C LEU A 24 5.29 37.64 38.24
N SER A 25 5.27 38.90 37.80
CA SER A 25 4.78 40.08 38.56
C SER A 25 4.93 41.40 37.76
N PRO A 26 4.21 42.48 38.12
CA PRO A 26 3.64 43.46 37.16
C PRO A 26 4.24 44.87 37.23
N ALA A 27 4.04 45.70 36.19
CA ALA A 27 4.00 47.16 36.33
C ALA A 27 3.46 47.91 35.08
N LEU A 28 2.35 48.62 35.29
CA LEU A 28 1.98 49.97 34.80
C LEU A 28 1.94 50.31 33.29
N GLY A 29 0.71 50.50 32.78
CA GLY A 29 0.17 51.85 32.57
C GLY A 29 0.29 52.49 31.18
N ALA A 30 -0.77 52.40 30.36
CA ALA A 30 -1.27 53.50 29.52
C ALA A 30 -2.65 53.14 28.96
N ALA A 31 -3.69 53.88 29.36
CA ALA A 31 -5.03 53.76 28.81
C ALA A 31 -5.11 54.49 27.46
N VAL A 32 -5.38 53.76 26.38
CA VAL A 32 -5.77 54.32 25.09
C VAL A 32 -7.27 54.05 24.91
N LEU A 33 -8.06 55.13 24.94
CA LEU A 33 -9.49 55.11 24.67
C LEU A 33 -9.70 54.95 23.16
N LEU A 34 -9.86 53.71 22.68
CA LEU A 34 -10.25 53.44 21.29
C LEU A 34 -11.77 53.59 21.16
N LEU A 35 -12.21 54.63 20.45
CA LEU A 35 -13.60 54.81 20.03
C LEU A 35 -13.89 53.80 18.89
N LEU A 36 -14.41 52.62 19.23
CA LEU A 36 -14.87 51.63 18.26
C LEU A 36 -16.21 52.08 17.67
N VAL A 37 -16.16 52.66 16.47
CA VAL A 37 -17.35 52.82 15.62
C VAL A 37 -17.67 51.42 15.06
N SER A 38 -18.65 50.75 15.65
CA SER A 38 -19.14 49.46 15.15
C SER A 38 -19.95 49.67 13.87
N PHE A 39 -19.32 49.43 12.73
CA PHE A 39 -20.09 49.04 11.54
C PHE A 39 -20.64 47.65 11.81
N GLY A 40 -21.88 47.58 12.28
CA GLY A 40 -22.64 46.34 12.36
C GLY A 40 -22.89 45.84 10.94
N ALA A 41 -21.97 45.05 10.39
CA ALA A 41 -22.35 44.10 9.35
C ALA A 41 -23.50 43.26 9.94
N PRO A 42 -24.63 43.09 9.23
CA PRO A 42 -25.72 42.27 9.75
C PRO A 42 -25.16 40.91 10.11
N VAL A 43 -25.26 40.54 11.39
CA VAL A 43 -25.07 39.16 11.81
C VAL A 43 -26.25 38.43 11.21
N VAL A 44 -26.04 37.78 10.06
CA VAL A 44 -26.99 36.79 9.55
C VAL A 44 -26.87 35.61 10.51
N THR A 45 -27.73 35.58 11.51
CA THR A 45 -27.92 34.37 12.33
C THR A 45 -28.63 33.35 11.46
N VAL A 46 -28.00 32.21 11.21
CA VAL A 46 -28.69 31.05 10.62
C VAL A 46 -29.82 30.69 11.58
N GLY A 47 -31.05 30.63 11.07
CA GLY A 47 -32.19 30.19 11.87
C GLY A 47 -31.94 28.75 12.32
N GLN A 48 -32.33 28.38 13.53
CA GLN A 48 -32.20 26.99 14.01
C GLN A 48 -33.58 26.41 14.29
N THR A 49 -33.77 25.15 13.91
CA THR A 49 -34.96 24.37 14.25
C THR A 49 -34.55 22.98 14.72
N ILE A 50 -35.21 22.48 15.78
CA ILE A 50 -34.84 21.27 16.50
C ILE A 50 -35.97 20.26 16.38
N TRP A 51 -35.65 19.01 16.05
CA TRP A 51 -36.60 17.92 16.01
C TRP A 51 -37.13 17.60 17.41
N THR A 52 -38.45 17.51 17.55
CA THR A 52 -39.12 17.29 18.84
C THR A 52 -39.88 15.97 18.92
N ASP A 53 -40.08 15.28 17.79
CA ASP A 53 -40.87 14.05 17.74
C ASP A 53 -40.01 12.79 17.99
N GLY A 54 -40.65 11.67 18.30
CA GLY A 54 -40.00 10.37 18.41
C GLY A 54 -39.69 9.77 17.04
N THR A 55 -40.69 9.56 16.21
CA THR A 55 -40.50 9.16 14.80
C THR A 55 -41.60 9.78 13.98
N GLY A 56 -41.24 10.53 12.95
CA GLY A 56 -42.20 11.33 12.22
C GLY A 56 -41.69 11.81 10.87
N ASP A 57 -42.60 12.41 10.11
CA ASP A 57 -42.32 12.97 8.79
C ASP A 57 -41.59 14.32 8.91
N TRP A 58 -40.49 14.47 8.16
CA TRP A 58 -39.69 15.70 8.07
C TRP A 58 -40.54 16.94 7.74
N PHE A 59 -41.57 16.78 6.92
CA PHE A 59 -42.38 17.89 6.39
C PHE A 59 -43.50 18.34 7.34
N VAL A 60 -43.69 17.65 8.47
CA VAL A 60 -44.66 18.07 9.49
C VAL A 60 -44.03 19.15 10.37
N GLY A 61 -44.45 20.40 10.17
CA GLY A 61 -43.86 21.56 10.87
C GLY A 61 -43.94 21.50 12.40
N THR A 62 -44.91 20.78 12.98
CA THR A 62 -45.02 20.58 14.43
C THR A 62 -44.02 19.57 15.00
N ASN A 63 -43.32 18.82 14.15
CA ASN A 63 -42.22 17.96 14.56
C ASN A 63 -40.92 18.74 14.78
N TRP A 64 -40.96 20.06 14.52
CA TRP A 64 -39.82 20.97 14.60
C TRP A 64 -40.13 22.17 15.49
N SER A 65 -39.18 22.55 16.34
CA SER A 65 -39.34 23.65 17.31
C SER A 65 -39.61 25.02 16.68
N ALA A 66 -39.18 25.22 15.43
CA ALA A 66 -39.33 26.47 14.69
C ALA A 66 -39.85 26.24 13.26
N GLY A 67 -40.64 25.18 13.05
CA GLY A 67 -41.15 24.80 11.73
C GLY A 67 -40.16 24.01 10.87
N VAL A 68 -40.62 23.56 9.71
CA VAL A 68 -39.86 22.71 8.78
C VAL A 68 -38.57 23.43 8.36
N PRO A 69 -37.40 22.76 8.40
CA PRO A 69 -36.15 23.33 7.93
C PRO A 69 -36.22 23.81 6.48
N SER A 70 -35.48 24.88 6.20
CA SER A 70 -35.24 25.43 4.87
C SER A 70 -33.74 25.48 4.58
N SER A 71 -33.36 25.80 3.35
CA SER A 71 -31.97 26.03 2.91
C SER A 71 -31.23 27.17 3.64
N SER A 72 -31.88 27.89 4.55
CA SER A 72 -31.27 28.93 5.40
C SER A 72 -31.36 28.61 6.89
N THR A 73 -31.77 27.39 7.22
CA THR A 73 -32.06 26.95 8.58
C THR A 73 -31.21 25.74 8.93
N GLN A 74 -30.50 25.80 10.05
CA GLN A 74 -29.85 24.66 10.65
C GLN A 74 -30.91 23.74 11.26
N ALA A 75 -30.94 22.49 10.78
CA ALA A 75 -31.76 21.42 11.33
C ALA A 75 -30.93 20.62 12.35
N LYS A 76 -31.52 20.30 13.49
CA LYS A 76 -30.87 19.49 14.53
C LYS A 76 -31.78 18.38 15.04
N ILE A 77 -31.23 17.17 15.17
CA ILE A 77 -31.91 16.01 15.75
C ILE A 77 -31.01 15.44 16.85
N ASN A 78 -31.33 15.76 18.11
CA ASN A 78 -30.53 15.37 19.28
C ASN A 78 -31.37 14.65 20.37
N ASN A 79 -32.65 14.42 20.13
CA ASN A 79 -33.61 13.88 21.10
C ASN A 79 -33.78 12.34 21.04
N GLY A 80 -32.96 11.64 20.27
CA GLY A 80 -33.07 10.21 19.96
C GLY A 80 -34.15 9.89 18.92
N GLY A 81 -34.80 10.91 18.36
CA GLY A 81 -35.86 10.74 17.38
C GLY A 81 -35.36 10.41 15.96
N THR A 82 -36.30 10.02 15.11
CA THR A 82 -36.08 9.72 13.70
C THR A 82 -36.95 10.60 12.80
N ALA A 83 -36.31 11.40 11.95
CA ALA A 83 -36.99 12.12 10.88
C ALA A 83 -36.99 11.28 9.59
N GLN A 84 -38.18 11.06 9.03
CA GLN A 84 -38.40 10.28 7.80
C GLN A 84 -38.63 11.21 6.60
N ILE A 85 -37.95 10.96 5.50
CA ILE A 85 -38.07 11.69 4.24
C ILE A 85 -38.41 10.69 3.13
N SER A 86 -39.68 10.63 2.72
CA SER A 86 -40.18 9.71 1.68
C SER A 86 -40.55 10.40 0.36
N VAL A 87 -40.57 11.73 0.36
CA VAL A 87 -40.85 12.58 -0.80
C VAL A 87 -39.75 13.62 -0.97
N ALA A 88 -39.62 14.14 -2.19
CA ALA A 88 -38.61 15.14 -2.50
C ALA A 88 -38.89 16.50 -1.86
N GLY A 89 -37.82 17.25 -1.57
CA GLY A 89 -37.90 18.67 -1.17
C GLY A 89 -37.45 18.98 0.25
N ALA A 90 -36.87 18.00 0.98
CA ALA A 90 -36.28 18.29 2.27
C ALA A 90 -35.00 19.12 2.06
N THR A 91 -34.88 20.25 2.76
CA THR A 91 -33.71 21.13 2.67
C THR A 91 -33.27 21.61 4.04
N ALA A 92 -31.96 21.80 4.22
CA ALA A 92 -31.39 22.46 5.39
C ALA A 92 -30.17 23.30 4.98
N ASP A 93 -29.82 24.33 5.76
CA ASP A 93 -28.52 24.99 5.61
C ASP A 93 -27.40 24.04 6.09
N SER A 94 -27.54 23.51 7.31
CA SER A 94 -26.72 22.45 7.87
C SER A 94 -27.61 21.46 8.61
N LEU A 95 -27.21 20.20 8.73
CA LEU A 95 -27.96 19.15 9.42
C LEU A 95 -27.08 18.45 10.45
N LEU A 96 -27.49 18.47 11.71
CA LEU A 96 -26.73 17.93 12.85
C LEU A 96 -27.50 16.78 13.52
N LEU A 97 -26.93 15.59 13.55
CA LEU A 97 -27.52 14.38 14.15
C LEU A 97 -26.70 13.94 15.36
N GLY A 98 -27.30 13.94 16.57
CA GLY A 98 -26.62 13.51 17.79
C GLY A 98 -25.36 14.33 18.08
N TYR A 99 -25.47 15.66 18.18
CA TYR A 99 -24.30 16.53 17.98
C TYR A 99 -23.69 17.18 19.25
N ASP A 100 -24.46 17.68 20.22
CA ASP A 100 -23.89 18.60 21.23
C ASP A 100 -23.27 17.89 22.43
N THR A 101 -23.91 16.80 22.88
CA THR A 101 -23.52 16.10 24.10
C THR A 101 -23.47 14.59 23.88
N THR A 102 -22.78 13.90 24.79
CA THR A 102 -22.62 12.43 24.78
C THR A 102 -23.91 11.66 25.00
N LYS A 103 -25.01 12.35 25.34
CA LYS A 103 -26.34 11.76 25.47
C LYS A 103 -27.21 12.01 24.24
N ASP A 104 -26.79 12.91 23.36
CA ASP A 104 -27.59 13.27 22.21
C ASP A 104 -27.57 12.11 21.22
N SER A 105 -28.72 11.86 20.62
CA SER A 105 -28.81 10.98 19.47
C SER A 105 -29.82 11.49 18.45
N GLY A 106 -29.69 11.09 17.21
CA GLY A 106 -30.62 11.48 16.17
C GLY A 106 -30.48 10.65 14.91
N THR A 107 -31.60 10.40 14.26
CA THR A 107 -31.65 9.63 13.03
C THR A 107 -32.36 10.40 11.92
N VAL A 108 -31.80 10.33 10.71
CA VAL A 108 -32.53 10.66 9.48
C VAL A 108 -32.61 9.40 8.62
N THR A 109 -33.79 9.12 8.10
CA THR A 109 -34.00 8.06 7.10
C THR A 109 -34.63 8.68 5.86
N VAL A 110 -33.90 8.61 4.74
CA VAL A 110 -34.37 9.01 3.41
C VAL A 110 -34.70 7.74 2.65
N LEU A 111 -35.93 7.62 2.17
CA LEU A 111 -36.44 6.39 1.55
C LEU A 111 -37.23 6.67 0.27
N GLY A 112 -37.26 5.69 -0.64
CA GLY A 112 -38.10 5.77 -1.83
C GLY A 112 -37.70 6.95 -2.73
N SER A 113 -38.68 7.77 -3.10
CA SER A 113 -38.47 9.02 -3.83
C SER A 113 -37.98 10.20 -2.96
N GLY A 114 -37.57 9.95 -1.71
CA GLY A 114 -37.08 10.97 -0.81
C GLY A 114 -35.84 11.69 -1.36
N ASN A 115 -35.80 13.01 -1.17
CA ASN A 115 -34.62 13.81 -1.52
C ASN A 115 -34.33 14.82 -0.39
N LEU A 116 -33.09 14.80 0.09
CA LEU A 116 -32.54 15.71 1.10
C LEU A 116 -31.36 16.50 0.51
N ALA A 117 -31.46 17.83 0.52
CA ALA A 117 -30.37 18.71 0.14
C ALA A 117 -29.92 19.57 1.34
N VAL A 118 -28.67 19.44 1.74
CA VAL A 118 -28.02 20.24 2.77
C VAL A 118 -27.05 21.21 2.08
N ASN A 119 -27.06 22.50 2.42
CA ASN A 119 -26.20 23.45 1.70
C ASN A 119 -24.74 23.42 2.15
N THR A 120 -24.49 23.02 3.40
CA THR A 120 -23.17 23.03 4.04
C THR A 120 -22.89 21.64 4.62
N ASP A 121 -22.82 21.53 5.95
CA ASP A 121 -22.38 20.34 6.65
C ASP A 121 -23.55 19.41 6.98
N LEU A 122 -23.44 18.15 6.58
CA LEU A 122 -24.24 17.03 7.06
C LEU A 122 -23.44 16.25 8.10
N ALA A 123 -23.61 16.60 9.38
CA ALA A 123 -22.90 15.97 10.48
C ALA A 123 -23.72 14.82 11.10
N VAL A 124 -23.25 13.60 10.90
CA VAL A 124 -23.79 12.36 11.42
C VAL A 124 -22.97 11.92 12.64
N GLY A 125 -23.45 12.29 13.82
CA GLY A 125 -22.74 12.05 15.08
C GLY A 125 -21.73 13.15 15.32
N GLY A 126 -21.96 13.95 16.36
CA GLY A 126 -21.01 14.95 16.85
C GLY A 126 -20.37 14.45 18.13
N SER A 127 -20.65 15.11 19.25
CA SER A 127 -20.34 14.59 20.60
C SER A 127 -21.26 13.44 21.03
N GLY A 128 -22.35 13.17 20.30
CA GLY A 128 -23.32 12.10 20.52
C GLY A 128 -23.44 11.16 19.31
N ASN A 129 -24.49 10.32 19.29
CA ASN A 129 -24.68 9.28 18.26
C ASN A 129 -25.62 9.73 17.14
N GLY A 130 -25.12 9.80 15.91
CA GLY A 130 -25.94 10.13 14.74
C GLY A 130 -26.08 8.96 13.78
N VAL A 131 -27.26 8.85 13.15
CA VAL A 131 -27.55 7.82 12.14
C VAL A 131 -28.15 8.44 10.89
N LEU A 132 -27.57 8.13 9.73
CA LEU A 132 -28.12 8.46 8.42
C LEU A 132 -28.41 7.17 7.65
N ASN A 133 -29.65 6.99 7.20
CA ASN A 133 -30.05 5.88 6.34
C ASN A 133 -30.57 6.42 5.01
N VAL A 134 -30.03 5.93 3.89
CA VAL A 134 -30.46 6.27 2.53
C VAL A 134 -30.81 4.98 1.80
N THR A 135 -32.07 4.82 1.40
CA THR A 135 -32.56 3.57 0.81
C THR A 135 -33.65 3.75 -0.24
N GLY A 136 -33.91 2.72 -1.05
CA GLY A 136 -35.03 2.68 -1.98
C GLY A 136 -34.98 3.73 -3.10
N ALA A 137 -33.79 4.01 -3.64
CA ALA A 137 -33.53 5.04 -4.66
C ALA A 137 -33.55 6.50 -4.16
N ALA A 138 -33.52 6.69 -2.84
CA ALA A 138 -33.44 8.02 -2.22
C ALA A 138 -32.14 8.76 -2.57
N GLN A 139 -32.21 10.09 -2.57
CA GLN A 139 -31.09 10.98 -2.87
C GLN A 139 -30.75 11.85 -1.66
N VAL A 140 -29.46 11.95 -1.34
CA VAL A 140 -28.93 12.91 -0.36
C VAL A 140 -27.80 13.71 -1.01
N SER A 141 -27.77 15.01 -0.76
CA SER A 141 -26.67 15.88 -1.16
C SER A 141 -26.27 16.85 -0.07
N ASP A 142 -24.98 17.15 0.01
CA ASP A 142 -24.40 18.18 0.87
C ASP A 142 -23.15 18.81 0.24
N ASP A 143 -22.60 19.85 0.87
CA ASP A 143 -21.25 20.32 0.53
C ASP A 143 -20.18 19.48 1.22
N SER A 144 -20.36 19.22 2.52
CA SER A 144 -19.44 18.42 3.33
C SER A 144 -20.19 17.38 4.17
N GLY A 145 -19.88 16.11 3.97
CA GLY A 145 -20.39 15.00 4.76
C GLY A 145 -19.44 14.67 5.90
N GLU A 146 -19.95 14.59 7.13
CA GLU A 146 -19.12 14.35 8.32
C GLU A 146 -19.72 13.23 9.16
N ILE A 147 -19.09 12.05 9.18
CA ILE A 147 -19.52 10.92 9.99
C ILE A 147 -18.59 10.77 11.19
N GLY A 148 -19.16 10.90 12.38
CA GLY A 148 -18.43 10.76 13.63
C GLY A 148 -17.56 11.96 13.94
N TYR A 149 -18.12 13.17 13.86
CA TYR A 149 -17.48 14.43 14.23
C TYR A 149 -17.36 14.61 15.75
N THR A 150 -16.49 13.83 16.42
CA THR A 150 -16.27 13.98 17.86
C THR A 150 -14.86 14.44 18.19
N ILE A 151 -14.77 15.43 19.07
CA ILE A 151 -13.53 15.86 19.74
C ILE A 151 -13.20 14.96 20.95
N SER A 152 -14.16 14.12 21.33
CA SER A 152 -14.11 13.27 22.52
C SER A 152 -13.89 11.81 22.13
N SER A 153 -12.79 11.23 22.61
CA SER A 153 -12.44 9.82 22.43
C SER A 153 -13.25 8.91 23.38
N GLN A 154 -14.50 9.25 23.66
CA GLN A 154 -15.31 8.46 24.59
C GLN A 154 -15.80 7.18 23.91
N PRO A 155 -15.59 5.99 24.51
CA PRO A 155 -16.13 4.75 23.98
C PRO A 155 -17.66 4.83 23.81
N GLY A 156 -18.16 4.42 22.64
CA GLY A 156 -19.60 4.33 22.35
C GLY A 156 -20.25 5.57 21.70
N ILE A 157 -19.45 6.59 21.36
CA ILE A 157 -19.90 7.73 20.52
C ILE A 157 -19.47 7.49 19.09
N MET A 158 -20.43 7.37 18.17
CA MET A 158 -20.20 7.01 16.78
C MET A 158 -21.18 7.72 15.83
N GLY A 159 -20.68 8.12 14.67
CA GLY A 159 -21.49 8.41 13.50
C GLY A 159 -21.67 7.16 12.66
N VAL A 160 -22.89 6.88 12.19
CA VAL A 160 -23.16 5.75 11.30
C VAL A 160 -23.99 6.20 10.11
N ALA A 161 -23.50 5.94 8.90
CA ALA A 161 -24.26 6.15 7.68
C ALA A 161 -24.40 4.84 6.89
N THR A 162 -25.58 4.58 6.34
CA THR A 162 -25.85 3.46 5.43
C THR A 162 -26.52 3.98 4.17
N VAL A 163 -25.93 3.67 3.01
CA VAL A 163 -26.52 3.91 1.68
C VAL A 163 -26.72 2.53 1.04
N THR A 164 -27.97 2.12 0.84
CA THR A 164 -28.30 0.77 0.37
C THR A 164 -29.37 0.76 -0.71
N GLY A 165 -29.20 -0.14 -1.67
CA GLY A 165 -30.21 -0.45 -2.67
C GLY A 165 -29.99 0.31 -3.98
N PRO A 166 -30.46 -0.24 -5.11
CA PRO A 166 -30.21 0.34 -6.42
C PRO A 166 -30.76 1.76 -6.54
N GLY A 167 -29.93 2.67 -7.04
CA GLY A 167 -30.27 4.06 -7.26
C GLY A 167 -30.24 4.93 -6.00
N SER A 168 -30.05 4.35 -4.80
CA SER A 168 -29.85 5.15 -3.59
C SER A 168 -28.50 5.84 -3.68
N ALA A 169 -28.46 7.16 -3.46
CA ALA A 169 -27.23 7.91 -3.63
C ALA A 169 -27.01 8.98 -2.57
N TRP A 170 -25.73 9.20 -2.27
CA TRP A 170 -25.25 10.30 -1.46
C TRP A 170 -24.11 11.04 -2.17
N THR A 171 -24.28 12.34 -2.41
CA THR A 171 -23.31 13.19 -3.09
C THR A 171 -22.85 14.34 -2.20
N SER A 172 -21.56 14.37 -1.83
CA SER A 172 -20.94 15.52 -1.18
C SER A 172 -20.16 16.34 -2.22
N SER A 173 -20.44 17.63 -2.41
CA SER A 173 -19.76 18.40 -3.47
C SER A 173 -18.29 18.70 -3.16
N SER A 174 -17.90 18.68 -1.89
CA SER A 174 -16.53 18.89 -1.45
C SER A 174 -15.98 17.65 -0.76
N TYR A 175 -16.17 17.52 0.55
CA TYR A 175 -15.47 16.53 1.36
C TYR A 175 -16.41 15.46 1.88
N LEU A 176 -15.93 14.23 1.98
CA LEU A 176 -16.55 13.19 2.80
C LEU A 176 -15.56 12.73 3.87
N TYR A 177 -15.86 13.05 5.11
CA TYR A 177 -15.08 12.65 6.27
C TYR A 177 -15.77 11.48 6.98
N VAL A 178 -15.07 10.36 7.07
CA VAL A 178 -15.49 9.19 7.84
C VAL A 178 -14.53 9.01 9.00
N GLY A 179 -15.00 9.31 10.21
CA GLY A 179 -14.20 9.23 11.42
C GLY A 179 -13.31 10.45 11.64
N TYR A 180 -13.90 11.61 11.95
CA TYR A 180 -13.15 12.67 12.65
C TYR A 180 -12.77 12.19 14.06
N GLY A 181 -13.73 11.62 14.78
CA GLY A 181 -13.54 10.73 15.92
C GLY A 181 -13.85 9.31 15.51
N THR A 182 -15.03 8.74 15.83
CA THR A 182 -15.39 7.38 15.35
C THR A 182 -16.55 7.43 14.36
N GLY A 183 -16.33 7.00 13.11
CA GLY A 183 -17.34 7.01 12.05
C GLY A 183 -17.35 5.72 11.22
N SER A 184 -18.54 5.33 10.77
CA SER A 184 -18.75 4.18 9.89
C SER A 184 -19.69 4.51 8.73
N LEU A 185 -19.29 4.15 7.51
CA LEU A 185 -20.11 4.24 6.30
C LEU A 185 -20.22 2.87 5.64
N THR A 186 -21.46 2.44 5.38
CA THR A 186 -21.73 1.24 4.58
C THR A 186 -22.42 1.62 3.28
N ILE A 187 -21.88 1.15 2.16
CA ILE A 187 -22.43 1.32 0.81
C ILE A 187 -22.70 -0.08 0.27
N THR A 188 -23.96 -0.42 0.04
CA THR A 188 -24.33 -1.80 -0.31
C THR A 188 -25.50 -1.91 -1.29
N ASP A 189 -25.76 -3.11 -1.78
CA ASP A 189 -26.88 -3.48 -2.63
C ASP A 189 -27.06 -2.59 -3.88
N GLY A 190 -25.97 -2.13 -4.50
CA GLY A 190 -26.03 -1.33 -5.73
C GLY A 190 -26.18 0.18 -5.51
N ALA A 191 -25.92 0.67 -4.30
CA ALA A 191 -25.93 2.10 -3.97
C ALA A 191 -24.68 2.85 -4.45
N THR A 192 -24.75 4.18 -4.54
CA THR A 192 -23.63 5.01 -5.01
C THR A 192 -23.33 6.15 -4.05
N VAL A 193 -22.06 6.34 -3.68
CA VAL A 193 -21.59 7.52 -2.96
C VAL A 193 -20.52 8.22 -3.79
N SER A 194 -20.55 9.55 -3.79
CA SER A 194 -19.52 10.34 -4.45
C SER A 194 -19.17 11.61 -3.72
N ASP A 195 -17.89 11.98 -3.77
CA ASP A 195 -17.35 13.20 -3.20
C ASP A 195 -16.15 13.72 -4.01
N THR A 196 -15.65 14.91 -3.69
CA THR A 196 -14.41 15.39 -4.30
C THR A 196 -13.19 14.82 -3.59
N TRP A 197 -13.14 14.86 -2.26
CA TRP A 197 -12.05 14.31 -1.44
C TRP A 197 -12.59 13.47 -0.28
N GLY A 198 -12.12 12.23 -0.17
CA GLY A 198 -12.51 11.30 0.88
C GLY A 198 -11.43 11.12 1.93
N TYR A 199 -11.82 11.20 3.20
CA TYR A 199 -10.92 11.04 4.33
C TYR A 199 -11.47 10.03 5.32
N LEU A 200 -10.68 8.99 5.61
CA LEU A 200 -10.88 8.11 6.76
C LEU A 200 -9.89 8.48 7.85
N ALA A 201 -10.39 8.67 9.07
CA ALA A 201 -9.56 9.01 10.23
C ALA A 201 -8.74 10.30 10.03
N TYR A 202 -9.44 11.42 9.80
CA TYR A 202 -8.81 12.70 9.41
C TYR A 202 -7.99 13.37 10.51
N TRP A 203 -8.43 13.36 11.78
CA TRP A 203 -8.06 14.35 12.80
C TRP A 203 -6.54 14.44 13.09
N PRO A 204 -5.84 15.50 12.61
CA PRO A 204 -4.37 15.59 12.72
C PRO A 204 -3.87 16.07 14.08
N GLU A 205 -4.69 16.81 14.84
CA GLU A 205 -4.30 17.37 16.15
C GLU A 205 -4.30 16.35 17.30
N SER A 206 -4.72 15.10 17.06
CA SER A 206 -4.70 14.03 18.07
C SER A 206 -4.53 12.64 17.44
N PRO A 207 -3.31 12.31 16.95
CA PRO A 207 -3.02 11.02 16.35
C PRO A 207 -3.45 9.85 17.26
N GLY A 208 -3.99 8.79 16.65
CA GLY A 208 -4.46 7.59 17.34
C GLY A 208 -5.82 7.70 18.05
N ARG A 209 -6.58 8.80 17.87
CA ARG A 209 -7.94 8.96 18.44
C ARG A 209 -9.08 8.98 17.43
N SER A 210 -8.78 9.17 16.15
CA SER A 210 -9.75 9.11 15.07
C SER A 210 -9.75 7.73 14.41
N SER A 211 -10.93 7.14 14.22
CA SER A 211 -11.16 5.88 13.53
C SER A 211 -12.30 6.02 12.51
N GLY A 212 -12.01 5.66 11.27
CA GLY A 212 -12.96 5.71 10.16
C GLY A 212 -13.03 4.37 9.44
N THR A 213 -14.23 3.80 9.32
CA THR A 213 -14.44 2.56 8.58
C THR A 213 -15.41 2.79 7.42
N VAL A 214 -15.02 2.39 6.22
CA VAL A 214 -15.89 2.35 5.05
C VAL A 214 -15.97 0.95 4.50
N THR A 215 -17.18 0.45 4.27
CA THR A 215 -17.45 -0.81 3.59
C THR A 215 -18.21 -0.54 2.29
N VAL A 216 -17.65 -0.98 1.17
CA VAL A 216 -18.29 -0.97 -0.16
C VAL A 216 -18.51 -2.40 -0.59
N ASP A 217 -19.75 -2.87 -0.44
CA ASP A 217 -20.08 -4.28 -0.56
C ASP A 217 -21.19 -4.54 -1.57
N GLY A 218 -21.01 -5.56 -2.42
CA GLY A 218 -22.02 -6.00 -3.36
C GLY A 218 -21.91 -5.37 -4.75
N ILE A 219 -22.41 -6.11 -5.75
CA ILE A 219 -22.35 -5.72 -7.16
C ILE A 219 -23.05 -4.39 -7.39
N GLY A 220 -22.35 -3.47 -8.05
CA GLY A 220 -22.86 -2.14 -8.39
C GLY A 220 -22.80 -1.12 -7.24
N SER A 221 -22.38 -1.54 -6.04
CA SER A 221 -22.09 -0.62 -4.95
C SER A 221 -20.82 0.14 -5.26
N THR A 222 -20.88 1.48 -5.25
CA THR A 222 -19.74 2.31 -5.65
C THR A 222 -19.45 3.44 -4.69
N TRP A 223 -18.17 3.75 -4.53
CA TRP A 223 -17.69 4.98 -3.93
C TRP A 223 -16.69 5.68 -4.85
N THR A 224 -17.01 6.90 -5.27
CA THR A 224 -16.20 7.67 -6.21
C THR A 224 -15.71 8.98 -5.60
N ASN A 225 -14.40 9.12 -5.48
CA ASN A 225 -13.74 10.36 -5.08
C ASN A 225 -13.20 11.01 -6.37
N LEU A 226 -13.58 12.25 -6.68
CA LEU A 226 -13.11 12.92 -7.89
C LEU A 226 -11.62 13.28 -7.83
N GLN A 227 -11.08 13.39 -6.62
CA GLN A 227 -9.67 13.59 -6.30
C GLN A 227 -9.23 12.48 -5.34
N ASP A 228 -8.34 12.80 -4.42
CA ASP A 228 -7.60 11.82 -3.65
C ASP A 228 -8.43 11.21 -2.51
N LEU A 229 -7.99 10.02 -2.10
CA LEU A 229 -8.58 9.27 -1.00
C LEU A 229 -7.49 8.96 0.03
N TRP A 230 -7.75 9.30 1.29
CA TRP A 230 -6.87 9.00 2.42
C TRP A 230 -7.52 7.95 3.33
N VAL A 231 -6.91 6.77 3.41
CA VAL A 231 -7.27 5.69 4.33
C VAL A 231 -6.28 5.71 5.50
N GLY A 232 -6.70 6.33 6.60
CA GLY A 232 -5.81 6.60 7.73
C GLY A 232 -5.00 7.86 7.46
N ASN A 233 -5.65 9.03 7.52
CA ASN A 233 -4.94 10.30 7.31
C ASN A 233 -4.03 10.61 8.51
N ALA A 234 -4.57 10.61 9.73
CA ALA A 234 -3.83 10.86 10.97
C ALA A 234 -4.21 9.91 12.12
N GLY A 235 -5.21 9.05 11.92
CA GLY A 235 -5.57 7.96 12.84
C GLY A 235 -5.80 6.65 12.09
N SER A 236 -6.70 5.82 12.61
CA SER A 236 -6.95 4.47 12.08
C SER A 236 -8.06 4.43 11.04
N GLY A 237 -7.69 4.33 9.75
CA GLY A 237 -8.63 4.20 8.65
C GLY A 237 -8.71 2.77 8.13
N VAL A 238 -9.93 2.28 7.91
CA VAL A 238 -10.20 0.95 7.34
C VAL A 238 -11.14 1.07 6.15
N LEU A 239 -10.70 0.59 4.98
CA LEU A 239 -11.53 0.48 3.79
C LEU A 239 -11.67 -1.00 3.39
N ILE A 240 -12.91 -1.46 3.27
CA ILE A 240 -13.25 -2.82 2.84
C ILE A 240 -14.04 -2.73 1.54
N ILE A 241 -13.57 -3.42 0.51
CA ILE A 241 -14.21 -3.51 -0.79
C ILE A 241 -14.46 -4.99 -1.08
N SER A 242 -15.72 -5.39 -1.12
CA SER A 242 -16.09 -6.81 -1.16
C SER A 242 -17.28 -7.12 -2.07
N ASN A 243 -17.41 -8.41 -2.43
CA ASN A 243 -18.56 -8.96 -3.15
C ASN A 243 -18.96 -8.20 -4.44
N GLY A 244 -17.98 -7.65 -5.17
CA GLY A 244 -18.23 -6.90 -6.40
C GLY A 244 -18.39 -5.38 -6.24
N GLY A 245 -18.11 -4.84 -5.04
CA GLY A 245 -18.06 -3.40 -4.79
C GLY A 245 -16.89 -2.73 -5.52
N THR A 246 -17.00 -1.42 -5.79
CA THR A 246 -15.96 -0.66 -6.50
C THR A 246 -15.67 0.68 -5.85
N VAL A 247 -14.38 0.97 -5.62
CA VAL A 247 -13.91 2.30 -5.21
C VAL A 247 -13.07 2.90 -6.32
N THR A 248 -13.28 4.18 -6.62
CA THR A 248 -12.46 4.94 -7.58
C THR A 248 -12.02 6.27 -6.99
N ASN A 249 -10.76 6.64 -7.21
CA ASN A 249 -10.19 7.91 -6.76
C ASN A 249 -9.05 8.40 -7.67
N GLY A 250 -8.58 9.63 -7.40
CA GLY A 250 -7.34 10.22 -7.93
C GLY A 250 -6.11 9.49 -7.41
N ALA A 251 -5.35 10.10 -6.50
CA ALA A 251 -4.30 9.42 -5.76
C ALA A 251 -4.85 8.70 -4.52
N GLY A 252 -4.28 7.55 -4.18
CA GLY A 252 -4.64 6.74 -3.01
C GLY A 252 -3.53 6.79 -1.97
N HIS A 253 -3.87 7.19 -0.75
CA HIS A 253 -2.94 7.25 0.38
C HIS A 253 -3.42 6.32 1.48
N VAL A 254 -2.58 5.38 1.90
CA VAL A 254 -2.82 4.50 3.05
C VAL A 254 -1.78 4.84 4.11
N ALA A 255 -2.24 5.22 5.31
CA ALA A 255 -1.38 5.73 6.40
C ALA A 255 -0.54 6.96 5.99
N TYR A 256 -1.19 8.11 5.86
CA TYR A 256 -0.58 9.32 5.28
C TYR A 256 0.36 10.07 6.22
N GLN A 257 -0.07 10.34 7.46
CA GLN A 257 0.75 11.06 8.45
C GLN A 257 1.45 10.10 9.41
N PHE A 258 2.42 10.65 10.15
CA PHE A 258 3.04 9.96 11.28
C PHE A 258 2.01 9.61 12.36
N GLY A 259 2.04 8.38 12.85
CA GLY A 259 1.10 7.82 13.81
C GLY A 259 -0.27 7.45 13.22
N ALA A 260 -0.42 7.46 11.89
CA ALA A 260 -1.63 7.00 11.22
C ALA A 260 -1.54 5.51 10.92
N ASP A 261 -2.67 4.80 11.02
CA ASP A 261 -2.77 3.40 10.64
C ASP A 261 -3.78 3.29 9.50
N GLY A 262 -3.37 2.73 8.37
CA GLY A 262 -4.24 2.58 7.20
C GLY A 262 -4.35 1.13 6.78
N THR A 263 -5.56 0.62 6.61
CA THR A 263 -5.78 -0.73 6.06
C THR A 263 -6.82 -0.68 4.95
N VAL A 264 -6.45 -1.22 3.78
CA VAL A 264 -7.36 -1.44 2.66
C VAL A 264 -7.43 -2.94 2.36
N THR A 265 -8.63 -3.48 2.25
CA THR A 265 -8.87 -4.86 1.82
C THR A 265 -9.76 -4.86 0.59
N VAL A 266 -9.28 -5.44 -0.50
CA VAL A 266 -10.03 -5.69 -1.74
C VAL A 266 -10.21 -7.19 -1.88
N ASP A 267 -11.39 -7.68 -1.55
CA ASP A 267 -11.66 -9.11 -1.41
C ASP A 267 -12.80 -9.59 -2.30
N GLY A 268 -12.61 -10.72 -2.95
CA GLY A 268 -13.64 -11.38 -3.74
C GLY A 268 -13.68 -10.94 -5.20
N ILE A 269 -14.19 -11.85 -6.04
CA ILE A 269 -14.29 -11.66 -7.49
C ILE A 269 -15.13 -10.42 -7.82
N GLY A 270 -14.58 -9.57 -8.68
CA GLY A 270 -15.25 -8.35 -9.16
C GLY A 270 -15.09 -7.15 -8.22
N SER A 271 -14.56 -7.33 -7.01
CA SER A 271 -14.22 -6.23 -6.11
C SER A 271 -13.02 -5.47 -6.65
N ALA A 272 -13.12 -4.13 -6.71
CA ALA A 272 -12.11 -3.32 -7.37
C ALA A 272 -11.77 -2.01 -6.65
N TRP A 273 -10.48 -1.69 -6.59
CA TRP A 273 -9.99 -0.36 -6.25
C TRP A 273 -9.22 0.25 -7.43
N ASN A 274 -9.78 1.31 -8.01
CA ASN A 274 -9.24 1.97 -9.20
C ASN A 274 -8.67 3.35 -8.84
N ILE A 275 -7.35 3.47 -8.93
CA ILE A 275 -6.59 4.67 -8.58
C ILE A 275 -6.07 5.30 -9.87
N ASN A 276 -6.48 6.53 -10.16
CA ASN A 276 -6.10 7.23 -11.40
C ASN A 276 -4.79 8.01 -11.28
N GLY A 277 -4.22 8.09 -10.07
CA GLY A 277 -2.98 8.76 -9.73
C GLY A 277 -2.01 7.86 -8.98
N PHE A 278 -1.15 8.46 -8.15
CA PHE A 278 -0.17 7.74 -7.34
C PHE A 278 -0.85 6.84 -6.32
N LEU A 279 -0.21 5.71 -6.00
CA LEU A 279 -0.56 4.87 -4.86
C LEU A 279 0.56 4.92 -3.83
N TYR A 280 0.20 5.26 -2.59
CA TYR A 280 1.08 5.18 -1.43
C TYR A 280 0.49 4.18 -0.43
N VAL A 281 1.22 3.09 -0.18
CA VAL A 281 0.94 2.16 0.91
C VAL A 281 1.98 2.41 2.00
N GLY A 282 1.57 3.17 3.01
CA GLY A 282 2.43 3.74 4.04
C GLY A 282 3.22 4.92 3.53
N GLU A 283 2.58 6.09 3.48
CA GLU A 283 3.31 7.31 3.16
C GLU A 283 4.06 7.82 4.38
N GLY A 284 3.36 8.08 5.48
CA GLY A 284 3.92 8.61 6.72
C GLY A 284 4.28 7.53 7.74
N ASP A 285 3.48 6.47 7.80
CA ASP A 285 3.58 5.40 8.79
C ASP A 285 3.04 4.07 8.21
N ASP A 286 2.65 3.12 9.05
CA ASP A 286 2.31 1.74 8.66
C ASP A 286 1.01 1.63 7.84
N GLY A 287 1.14 1.37 6.54
CA GLY A 287 0.04 1.07 5.64
C GLY A 287 -0.05 -0.42 5.26
N ILE A 288 -1.27 -0.94 5.19
CA ILE A 288 -1.56 -2.32 4.79
C ILE A 288 -2.53 -2.34 3.61
N LEU A 289 -2.18 -3.07 2.56
CA LEU A 289 -3.07 -3.36 1.43
C LEU A 289 -3.18 -4.87 1.22
N ASN A 290 -4.39 -5.41 1.33
CA ASN A 290 -4.70 -6.81 1.06
C ASN A 290 -5.55 -6.93 -0.21
N ILE A 291 -5.12 -7.77 -1.13
CA ILE A 291 -5.81 -8.08 -2.38
C ILE A 291 -6.01 -9.58 -2.43
N THR A 292 -7.24 -10.03 -2.19
CA THR A 292 -7.52 -11.44 -1.88
C THR A 292 -8.73 -11.99 -2.64
N ASN A 293 -8.76 -13.31 -2.78
CA ASN A 293 -9.91 -14.07 -3.30
C ASN A 293 -10.47 -13.55 -4.64
N GLY A 294 -9.62 -13.08 -5.56
CA GLY A 294 -10.05 -12.56 -6.86
C GLY A 294 -10.29 -11.04 -6.91
N GLY A 295 -9.95 -10.30 -5.84
CA GLY A 295 -9.98 -8.84 -5.82
C GLY A 295 -8.94 -8.20 -6.74
N ARG A 296 -9.20 -6.97 -7.19
CA ARG A 296 -8.31 -6.26 -8.13
C ARG A 296 -8.00 -4.84 -7.69
N VAL A 297 -6.73 -4.47 -7.71
CA VAL A 297 -6.27 -3.08 -7.56
C VAL A 297 -5.61 -2.62 -8.84
N SER A 298 -5.99 -1.43 -9.33
CA SER A 298 -5.31 -0.75 -10.42
C SER A 298 -4.75 0.59 -9.97
N SER A 299 -3.47 0.81 -10.19
CA SER A 299 -2.80 2.09 -9.94
C SER A 299 -2.23 2.65 -11.25
N ASN A 300 -2.88 3.70 -11.77
CA ASN A 300 -2.61 4.28 -13.08
C ASN A 300 -1.69 5.52 -13.06
N GLY A 301 -1.21 5.93 -11.88
CA GLY A 301 -0.23 7.01 -11.75
C GLY A 301 1.16 6.63 -12.24
N ASN A 302 2.07 7.61 -12.23
CA ASN A 302 3.45 7.40 -12.65
C ASN A 302 4.25 6.50 -11.71
N PHE A 303 3.85 6.42 -10.43
CA PHE A 303 4.54 5.59 -9.44
C PHE A 303 3.56 4.98 -8.42
N ALA A 304 3.95 3.84 -7.87
CA ALA A 304 3.43 3.30 -6.62
C ALA A 304 4.57 3.15 -5.61
N TYR A 305 4.26 3.38 -4.34
CA TYR A 305 5.21 3.34 -3.24
C TYR A 305 4.68 2.43 -2.12
N VAL A 306 5.55 1.55 -1.62
CA VAL A 306 5.34 0.80 -0.39
C VAL A 306 6.41 1.23 0.60
N ALA A 307 6.00 1.81 1.73
CA ALA A 307 6.86 2.46 2.72
C ALA A 307 7.69 3.63 2.15
N TYR A 308 7.00 4.74 1.89
CA TYR A 308 7.60 5.93 1.29
C TYR A 308 8.59 6.64 2.23
N ASN A 309 8.14 7.01 3.44
CA ASN A 309 8.98 7.66 4.45
C ASN A 309 9.71 6.66 5.34
N ALA A 310 10.76 7.13 6.03
CA ALA A 310 11.66 6.29 6.82
C ALA A 310 11.02 5.61 8.05
N ALA A 311 9.92 6.16 8.57
CA ALA A 311 9.20 5.58 9.71
C ALA A 311 8.28 4.41 9.28
N ALA A 312 7.82 4.41 8.03
CA ALA A 312 6.81 3.48 7.57
C ALA A 312 7.32 2.04 7.48
N GLN A 313 6.54 1.10 8.02
CA GLN A 313 6.67 -0.34 7.89
C GLN A 313 5.41 -0.89 7.25
N SER A 314 5.45 -1.09 5.94
CA SER A 314 4.22 -1.23 5.15
C SER A 314 4.23 -2.49 4.29
N ALA A 315 3.05 -3.07 4.13
CA ALA A 315 2.89 -4.37 3.50
C ALA A 315 1.77 -4.36 2.46
N VAL A 316 2.04 -5.00 1.32
CA VAL A 316 1.04 -5.36 0.33
C VAL A 316 1.00 -6.89 0.20
N THR A 317 -0.19 -7.47 0.31
CA THR A 317 -0.41 -8.90 0.07
C THR A 317 -1.32 -9.08 -1.13
N VAL A 318 -0.88 -9.90 -2.10
CA VAL A 318 -1.69 -10.35 -3.23
C VAL A 318 -1.80 -11.85 -3.17
N SER A 319 -2.95 -12.37 -2.73
CA SER A 319 -3.10 -13.80 -2.43
C SER A 319 -4.37 -14.38 -3.04
N GLY A 320 -4.25 -15.58 -3.61
CA GLY A 320 -5.38 -16.34 -4.13
C GLY A 320 -5.58 -16.15 -5.63
N VAL A 321 -6.15 -17.18 -6.25
CA VAL A 321 -6.40 -17.23 -7.69
C VAL A 321 -7.23 -16.04 -8.15
N GLY A 322 -6.74 -15.34 -9.17
CA GLY A 322 -7.39 -14.18 -9.77
C GLY A 322 -7.17 -12.87 -9.02
N SER A 323 -6.54 -12.88 -7.83
CA SER A 323 -6.14 -11.67 -7.14
C SER A 323 -5.05 -10.95 -7.93
N LEU A 324 -5.26 -9.67 -8.21
CA LEU A 324 -4.39 -8.91 -9.12
C LEU A 324 -4.10 -7.51 -8.60
N TRP A 325 -2.82 -7.16 -8.53
CA TRP A 325 -2.38 -5.77 -8.53
C TRP A 325 -1.79 -5.41 -9.89
N ASP A 326 -2.43 -4.46 -10.57
CA ASP A 326 -2.02 -3.94 -11.87
C ASP A 326 -1.53 -2.49 -11.72
N ASN A 327 -0.20 -2.32 -11.68
CA ASN A 327 0.47 -1.03 -11.56
C ASN A 327 1.00 -0.58 -12.93
N HIS A 328 0.58 0.60 -13.37
CA HIS A 328 0.86 1.09 -14.72
C HIS A 328 2.32 1.43 -14.98
N ALA A 329 3.08 1.85 -13.96
CA ALA A 329 4.38 2.48 -14.17
C ALA A 329 5.47 1.96 -13.22
N GLY A 330 6.15 2.83 -12.46
CA GLY A 330 7.25 2.41 -11.59
C GLY A 330 6.76 1.98 -10.20
N LEU A 331 7.40 0.98 -9.61
CA LEU A 331 7.10 0.52 -8.25
C LEU A 331 8.34 0.61 -7.36
N TYR A 332 8.19 1.22 -6.19
CA TYR A 332 9.21 1.28 -5.15
C TYR A 332 8.73 0.53 -3.92
N ILE A 333 9.54 -0.42 -3.44
CA ILE A 333 9.28 -1.21 -2.25
C ILE A 333 10.39 -0.94 -1.26
N GLY A 334 10.06 -0.28 -0.14
CA GLY A 334 11.05 0.33 0.73
C GLY A 334 11.73 1.50 0.03
N PHE A 335 10.99 2.59 -0.20
CA PHE A 335 11.56 3.79 -0.82
C PHE A 335 12.55 4.47 0.14
N SER A 336 12.07 4.78 1.35
CA SER A 336 12.93 5.20 2.48
C SER A 336 12.67 4.40 3.76
N GLY A 337 11.51 3.73 3.86
CA GLY A 337 11.12 2.90 5.00
C GLY A 337 11.33 1.41 4.75
N GLN A 338 10.53 0.59 5.43
CA GLN A 338 10.53 -0.87 5.35
C GLN A 338 9.29 -1.34 4.58
N GLY A 339 9.45 -1.71 3.32
CA GLY A 339 8.35 -2.15 2.45
C GLY A 339 8.40 -3.64 2.18
N MET A 340 7.25 -4.30 2.24
CA MET A 340 7.09 -5.70 1.88
C MET A 340 5.97 -5.89 0.86
N VAL A 341 6.23 -6.69 -0.18
CA VAL A 341 5.21 -7.21 -1.09
C VAL A 341 5.24 -8.74 -1.05
N SER A 342 4.10 -9.34 -0.73
CA SER A 342 3.91 -10.79 -0.70
C SER A 342 2.93 -11.22 -1.79
N ILE A 343 3.31 -12.20 -2.60
CA ILE A 343 2.50 -12.74 -3.70
C ILE A 343 2.37 -14.24 -3.49
N THR A 344 1.17 -14.72 -3.18
CA THR A 344 0.98 -16.12 -2.77
C THR A 344 -0.27 -16.76 -3.36
N ASN A 345 -0.34 -18.10 -3.31
CA ASN A 345 -1.54 -18.87 -3.63
C ASN A 345 -2.16 -18.56 -5.02
N GLY A 346 -1.34 -18.30 -6.04
CA GLY A 346 -1.80 -17.96 -7.39
C GLY A 346 -2.18 -16.49 -7.58
N GLY A 347 -1.67 -15.59 -6.73
CA GLY A 347 -1.81 -14.14 -6.88
C GLY A 347 -0.86 -13.57 -7.93
N HIS A 348 -1.24 -12.43 -8.54
CA HIS A 348 -0.45 -11.80 -9.60
C HIS A 348 -0.18 -10.32 -9.32
N VAL A 349 1.06 -9.90 -9.57
CA VAL A 349 1.42 -8.48 -9.67
C VAL A 349 1.94 -8.20 -11.08
N ILE A 350 1.33 -7.23 -11.75
CA ILE A 350 1.77 -6.71 -13.05
C ILE A 350 2.22 -5.27 -12.84
N ASN A 351 3.44 -4.98 -13.27
CA ASN A 351 4.06 -3.67 -13.18
C ASN A 351 4.51 -3.18 -14.56
N GLY A 352 4.32 -1.90 -14.87
CA GLY A 352 4.58 -1.41 -16.22
C GLY A 352 6.05 -1.23 -16.57
N THR A 353 6.85 -0.57 -15.73
CA THR A 353 8.19 -0.08 -16.16
C THR A 353 9.36 -0.71 -15.41
N PHE A 354 9.53 -0.43 -14.12
CA PHE A 354 10.62 -0.97 -13.32
C PHE A 354 10.16 -1.19 -11.87
N ILE A 355 10.92 -2.01 -11.15
CA ILE A 355 10.72 -2.24 -9.72
C ILE A 355 12.05 -1.98 -9.01
N ASN A 356 12.02 -1.15 -7.96
CA ASN A 356 13.17 -0.92 -7.08
C ASN A 356 12.84 -1.40 -5.67
N VAL A 357 13.73 -2.19 -5.09
CA VAL A 357 13.54 -2.85 -3.80
C VAL A 357 14.69 -2.42 -2.88
N GLY A 358 14.37 -1.66 -1.83
CA GLY A 358 15.37 -1.01 -0.97
C GLY A 358 16.07 0.13 -1.70
N PHE A 359 15.34 1.23 -1.96
CA PHE A 359 15.79 2.29 -2.85
C PHE A 359 16.81 3.25 -2.20
N ASN A 360 16.43 3.96 -1.14
CA ASN A 360 17.35 4.90 -0.47
C ASN A 360 18.26 4.17 0.54
N PRO A 361 19.45 4.73 0.84
CA PRO A 361 20.28 4.24 1.94
C PRO A 361 19.49 4.17 3.26
N GLY A 362 19.55 3.01 3.93
CA GLY A 362 18.81 2.75 5.17
C GLY A 362 17.38 2.20 4.96
N ALA A 363 16.84 2.23 3.74
CA ALA A 363 15.57 1.60 3.42
C ALA A 363 15.72 0.07 3.35
N ASN A 364 14.62 -0.65 3.60
CA ASN A 364 14.55 -2.10 3.43
C ASN A 364 13.36 -2.44 2.53
N GLY A 365 13.61 -3.09 1.40
CA GLY A 365 12.56 -3.63 0.55
C GLY A 365 12.60 -5.15 0.54
N THR A 366 11.43 -5.78 0.59
CA THR A 366 11.30 -7.24 0.42
C THR A 366 10.20 -7.56 -0.57
N ILE A 367 10.49 -8.45 -1.51
CA ILE A 367 9.50 -9.16 -2.31
C ILE A 367 9.60 -10.63 -1.93
N SER A 368 8.46 -11.23 -1.55
CA SER A 368 8.32 -12.68 -1.35
C SER A 368 7.25 -13.22 -2.29
N ILE A 369 7.57 -14.28 -3.03
CA ILE A 369 6.66 -14.92 -3.99
C ILE A 369 6.65 -16.41 -3.69
N SER A 370 5.47 -16.98 -3.40
CA SER A 370 5.34 -18.37 -3.00
C SER A 370 4.17 -19.06 -3.69
N GLY A 371 4.39 -20.28 -4.15
CA GLY A 371 3.39 -21.15 -4.74
C GLY A 371 3.33 -21.07 -6.26
N SER A 372 2.93 -22.20 -6.85
CA SER A 372 2.65 -22.34 -8.28
C SER A 372 1.63 -21.30 -8.73
N ASP A 373 1.84 -20.74 -9.92
CA ASP A 373 1.04 -19.66 -10.50
C ASP A 373 1.08 -18.32 -9.73
N SER A 374 1.87 -18.18 -8.67
CA SER A 374 2.18 -16.86 -8.12
C SER A 374 3.20 -16.16 -9.02
N VAL A 375 2.82 -15.01 -9.59
CA VAL A 375 3.62 -14.33 -10.63
C VAL A 375 3.86 -12.86 -10.32
N LEU A 376 5.12 -12.44 -10.42
CA LEU A 376 5.49 -11.03 -10.54
C LEU A 376 5.94 -10.74 -11.99
N SER A 377 5.28 -9.81 -12.66
CA SER A 377 5.67 -9.36 -14.00
C SER A 377 5.99 -7.88 -14.01
N THR A 378 7.07 -7.49 -14.67
CA THR A 378 7.41 -6.09 -14.93
C THR A 378 7.86 -5.87 -16.37
N GLY A 379 7.50 -4.74 -16.97
CA GLY A 379 7.91 -4.42 -18.35
C GLY A 379 9.40 -4.07 -18.52
N GLY A 380 10.17 -3.97 -17.43
CA GLY A 380 11.59 -3.63 -17.48
C GLY A 380 12.41 -4.29 -16.36
N VAL A 381 13.32 -3.54 -15.74
CA VAL A 381 14.30 -4.09 -14.80
C VAL A 381 13.77 -4.13 -13.37
N ILE A 382 14.10 -5.20 -12.65
CA ILE A 382 13.99 -5.26 -11.18
C ILE A 382 15.37 -4.97 -10.58
N SER A 383 15.47 -4.00 -9.68
CA SER A 383 16.71 -3.67 -8.95
C SER A 383 16.54 -3.99 -7.46
N ILE A 384 17.34 -4.92 -6.96
CA ILE A 384 17.34 -5.37 -5.56
C ILE A 384 18.52 -4.73 -4.83
N GLY A 385 18.24 -3.99 -3.76
CA GLY A 385 19.21 -3.24 -2.98
C GLY A 385 19.61 -1.91 -3.63
N GLY A 386 18.71 -1.27 -4.40
CA GLY A 386 18.99 0.02 -5.03
C GLY A 386 18.06 0.34 -6.20
N ASN A 387 18.64 0.87 -7.29
CA ASN A 387 17.95 1.24 -8.51
C ASN A 387 18.79 0.94 -9.76
N ILE A 388 18.30 1.29 -10.95
CA ILE A 388 18.99 0.96 -12.20
C ILE A 388 20.40 1.57 -12.33
N SER A 389 20.67 2.67 -11.60
CA SER A 389 21.94 3.39 -11.65
C SER A 389 22.94 2.93 -10.58
N GLY A 390 22.54 2.11 -9.60
CA GLY A 390 23.45 1.61 -8.58
C GLY A 390 22.80 1.22 -7.25
N PRO A 391 23.64 0.85 -6.26
CA PRO A 391 23.21 0.42 -4.95
C PRO A 391 22.56 1.53 -4.12
N GLY A 392 21.71 1.13 -3.18
CA GLY A 392 20.94 2.02 -2.31
C GLY A 392 20.73 1.41 -0.92
N GLY A 393 19.49 1.05 -0.60
CA GLY A 393 19.11 0.37 0.63
C GLY A 393 19.36 -1.14 0.60
N THR A 394 18.79 -1.86 1.55
CA THR A 394 18.80 -3.34 1.56
C THR A 394 17.60 -3.85 0.78
N GLY A 395 17.82 -4.82 -0.11
CA GLY A 395 16.74 -5.45 -0.87
C GLY A 395 16.78 -6.97 -0.74
N LEU A 396 15.61 -7.58 -0.61
CA LEU A 396 15.44 -9.02 -0.69
C LEU A 396 14.42 -9.36 -1.78
N LEU A 397 14.79 -10.29 -2.64
CA LEU A 397 13.88 -11.00 -3.53
C LEU A 397 13.93 -12.48 -3.18
N HIS A 398 12.81 -13.02 -2.71
CA HIS A 398 12.66 -14.41 -2.33
C HIS A 398 11.57 -15.07 -3.18
N LEU A 399 11.86 -16.23 -3.74
CA LEU A 399 10.90 -17.07 -4.45
C LEU A 399 10.83 -18.44 -3.78
N GLU A 400 9.68 -19.10 -3.79
CA GLU A 400 9.57 -20.50 -3.39
C GLU A 400 8.38 -21.20 -4.06
N ASP A 401 8.31 -22.52 -3.91
CA ASP A 401 7.15 -23.36 -4.27
C ASP A 401 6.64 -23.21 -5.72
N GLY A 402 7.53 -22.96 -6.68
CA GLY A 402 7.18 -22.84 -8.10
C GLY A 402 6.77 -21.44 -8.55
N ALA A 403 7.01 -20.42 -7.71
CA ALA A 403 6.86 -19.02 -8.05
C ALA A 403 7.64 -18.62 -9.31
N SER A 404 7.14 -17.61 -10.04
CA SER A 404 7.80 -17.10 -11.24
C SER A 404 7.85 -15.58 -11.34
N ILE A 405 8.91 -15.10 -11.98
CA ILE A 405 9.12 -13.69 -12.32
C ILE A 405 9.24 -13.56 -13.83
N ASN A 406 8.61 -12.52 -14.39
CA ASN A 406 8.84 -12.07 -15.75
C ASN A 406 9.42 -10.65 -15.69
N ALA A 407 10.68 -10.46 -16.09
CA ALA A 407 11.31 -9.14 -16.10
C ALA A 407 12.25 -9.01 -17.29
N GLY A 408 12.46 -7.79 -17.81
CA GLY A 408 13.43 -7.55 -18.88
C GLY A 408 14.89 -7.70 -18.42
N GLY A 409 15.13 -7.54 -17.11
CA GLY A 409 16.42 -7.79 -16.48
C GLY A 409 16.33 -7.75 -14.96
N LEU A 410 17.36 -8.25 -14.29
CA LEU A 410 17.45 -8.28 -12.83
C LEU A 410 18.84 -7.81 -12.38
N ASN A 411 18.89 -6.79 -11.53
CA ASN A 411 20.11 -6.34 -10.88
C ASN A 411 20.02 -6.65 -9.38
N VAL A 412 20.99 -7.40 -8.86
CA VAL A 412 21.14 -7.64 -7.42
C VAL A 412 22.39 -6.89 -6.96
N TRP A 413 22.22 -5.70 -6.40
CA TRP A 413 23.32 -4.85 -5.95
C TRP A 413 24.02 -5.41 -4.71
N ASN A 414 25.16 -4.84 -4.30
CA ASN A 414 25.95 -5.34 -3.17
C ASN A 414 25.21 -5.46 -1.81
N THR A 415 24.12 -4.71 -1.62
CA THR A 415 23.20 -4.76 -0.47
C THR A 415 21.92 -5.56 -0.75
N GLY A 416 21.79 -6.11 -1.95
CA GLY A 416 20.68 -6.94 -2.39
C GLY A 416 20.94 -8.43 -2.19
N SER A 417 19.86 -9.20 -2.07
CA SER A 417 19.88 -10.66 -2.02
C SER A 417 18.78 -11.26 -2.87
N LEU A 418 19.12 -12.28 -3.67
CA LEU A 418 18.19 -13.17 -4.35
C LEU A 418 18.25 -14.54 -3.68
N THR A 419 17.12 -15.06 -3.18
CA THR A 419 17.09 -16.32 -2.44
C THR A 419 15.92 -17.22 -2.82
N GLY A 420 15.96 -18.47 -2.33
CA GLY A 420 14.85 -19.41 -2.43
C GLY A 420 14.92 -20.32 -3.67
N SER A 421 13.79 -20.52 -4.35
CA SER A 421 13.62 -21.39 -5.50
C SER A 421 12.50 -20.91 -6.43
N GLY A 422 12.66 -21.08 -7.74
CA GLY A 422 11.67 -20.59 -8.70
C GLY A 422 12.27 -20.24 -10.05
N SER A 423 11.46 -19.61 -10.89
CA SER A 423 11.85 -19.27 -12.27
C SER A 423 11.91 -17.76 -12.50
N ILE A 424 13.03 -17.30 -13.05
CA ILE A 424 13.23 -15.93 -13.52
C ILE A 424 13.24 -16.00 -15.05
N ALA A 425 12.09 -15.69 -15.64
CA ALA A 425 11.81 -15.79 -17.06
C ALA A 425 11.86 -14.42 -17.75
N LYS A 426 12.01 -14.47 -19.08
CA LYS A 426 12.08 -13.32 -20.01
C LYS A 426 13.19 -12.31 -19.73
N THR A 427 14.11 -12.64 -18.83
CA THR A 427 15.27 -11.81 -18.54
C THR A 427 16.23 -11.85 -19.71
N ILE A 428 16.72 -10.68 -20.10
CA ILE A 428 17.87 -10.60 -21.02
C ILE A 428 19.13 -10.94 -20.23
N SER A 429 19.26 -10.36 -19.03
CA SER A 429 20.38 -10.57 -18.13
C SER A 429 19.97 -10.48 -16.66
N THR A 430 20.64 -11.29 -15.84
CA THR A 430 20.64 -11.23 -14.38
C THR A 430 22.06 -10.89 -13.93
N PHE A 431 22.25 -9.71 -13.35
CA PHE A 431 23.51 -9.22 -12.83
C PHE A 431 23.56 -9.36 -11.31
N ILE A 432 24.58 -10.03 -10.77
CA ILE A 432 24.77 -10.27 -9.35
C ILE A 432 26.02 -9.55 -8.87
N GLN A 433 25.84 -8.55 -8.01
CA GLN A 433 26.88 -7.92 -7.21
C GLN A 433 26.72 -8.26 -5.71
N GLY A 434 25.49 -8.51 -5.27
CA GLY A 434 25.13 -8.90 -3.91
C GLY A 434 25.15 -10.41 -3.68
N ALA A 435 24.14 -10.87 -2.94
CA ALA A 435 24.01 -12.27 -2.56
C ALA A 435 23.09 -13.05 -3.51
N LEU A 436 23.52 -14.27 -3.87
CA LEU A 436 22.70 -15.29 -4.53
C LEU A 436 22.68 -16.53 -3.63
N VAL A 437 21.52 -16.87 -3.08
CA VAL A 437 21.37 -17.91 -2.07
C VAL A 437 20.24 -18.86 -2.47
N PRO A 438 20.47 -19.77 -3.44
CA PRO A 438 19.48 -20.77 -3.81
C PRO A 438 19.25 -21.74 -2.63
N GLU A 439 17.99 -21.94 -2.27
CA GLU A 439 17.56 -22.91 -1.27
C GLU A 439 17.16 -24.22 -1.94
N GLN A 440 16.57 -24.14 -3.14
CA GLN A 440 16.46 -25.21 -4.14
C GLN A 440 16.86 -24.63 -5.51
N THR A 441 16.37 -25.17 -6.63
CA THR A 441 16.73 -24.65 -7.95
C THR A 441 16.15 -23.25 -8.20
N ILE A 442 17.03 -22.29 -8.50
CA ILE A 442 16.65 -21.04 -9.16
C ILE A 442 16.95 -21.19 -10.66
N SER A 443 15.92 -21.15 -11.49
CA SER A 443 16.04 -21.17 -12.95
C SER A 443 16.08 -19.75 -13.50
N ILE A 444 17.02 -19.47 -14.41
CA ILE A 444 17.22 -18.16 -15.03
C ILE A 444 17.24 -18.36 -16.55
N GLU A 445 16.33 -17.69 -17.27
CA GLU A 445 16.27 -17.79 -18.73
C GLU A 445 17.40 -17.00 -19.41
N GLY A 446 17.63 -15.76 -18.97
CA GLY A 446 18.66 -14.87 -19.50
C GLY A 446 20.10 -15.23 -19.12
N GLN A 447 21.04 -14.40 -19.59
CA GLN A 447 22.44 -14.50 -19.18
C GLN A 447 22.59 -14.25 -17.67
N LEU A 448 23.46 -14.99 -17.00
CA LEU A 448 23.86 -14.72 -15.61
C LEU A 448 25.26 -14.11 -15.57
N ILE A 449 25.43 -12.98 -14.89
CA ILE A 449 26.71 -12.25 -14.81
C ILE A 449 27.03 -11.95 -13.35
N PHE A 450 28.20 -12.39 -12.88
CA PHE A 450 28.68 -12.11 -11.52
C PHE A 450 29.73 -10.99 -11.53
N ASP A 451 29.55 -10.00 -10.66
CA ASP A 451 30.58 -9.04 -10.31
C ASP A 451 31.65 -9.66 -9.38
N ALA A 452 32.80 -9.01 -9.30
CA ALA A 452 33.90 -9.40 -8.42
C ALA A 452 33.53 -9.39 -6.93
N THR A 453 32.50 -8.66 -6.50
CA THR A 453 32.03 -8.64 -5.11
C THR A 453 30.87 -9.59 -4.82
N ALA A 454 30.38 -10.30 -5.83
CA ALA A 454 29.24 -11.19 -5.69
C ALA A 454 29.51 -12.30 -4.66
N ARG A 455 28.47 -12.69 -3.93
CA ARG A 455 28.51 -13.77 -2.94
C ARG A 455 27.45 -14.80 -3.26
N THR A 456 27.87 -15.96 -3.74
CA THR A 456 26.98 -17.11 -3.93
C THR A 456 27.11 -18.05 -2.74
N ALA A 457 26.01 -18.41 -2.10
CA ALA A 457 26.00 -19.34 -0.97
C ALA A 457 25.05 -20.50 -1.26
N ILE A 458 25.57 -21.72 -1.29
CA ILE A 458 24.81 -22.93 -1.63
C ILE A 458 24.93 -23.92 -0.48
N THR A 459 23.78 -24.38 0.02
CA THR A 459 23.74 -25.50 0.97
C THR A 459 23.46 -26.79 0.21
N VAL A 460 24.30 -27.81 0.44
CA VAL A 460 24.16 -29.14 -0.16
C VAL A 460 23.90 -30.15 0.95
N SER A 461 22.90 -31.01 0.75
CA SER A 461 22.60 -32.18 1.57
C SER A 461 22.82 -33.47 0.76
N PRO A 462 22.80 -34.67 1.39
CA PRO A 462 22.92 -35.92 0.67
C PRO A 462 21.86 -36.12 -0.43
N GLU A 463 20.65 -35.58 -0.25
CA GLU A 463 19.53 -35.67 -1.21
C GLU A 463 19.65 -34.67 -2.37
N GLY A 464 20.60 -33.73 -2.29
CA GLY A 464 20.70 -32.57 -3.16
C GLY A 464 20.68 -31.27 -2.37
N GLY A 465 20.54 -30.13 -3.04
CA GLY A 465 20.46 -28.84 -2.38
C GLY A 465 20.22 -27.70 -3.37
N GLY A 466 20.48 -26.48 -2.91
CA GLY A 466 20.38 -25.29 -3.73
C GLY A 466 21.24 -25.39 -4.98
N ASN A 467 20.73 -24.93 -6.11
CA ASN A 467 21.51 -24.80 -7.34
C ASN A 467 20.92 -23.72 -8.25
N VAL A 468 21.71 -23.34 -9.25
CA VAL A 468 21.30 -22.35 -10.25
C VAL A 468 21.28 -23.00 -11.62
N ASP A 469 20.17 -22.89 -12.33
CA ASP A 469 20.02 -23.40 -13.69
C ASP A 469 19.81 -22.25 -14.67
N VAL A 470 20.81 -21.97 -15.51
CA VAL A 470 20.82 -20.87 -16.47
C VAL A 470 20.60 -21.44 -17.87
N GLN A 471 19.57 -20.97 -18.57
CA GLN A 471 19.25 -21.40 -19.94
C GLN A 471 20.13 -20.71 -20.99
N SER A 472 20.89 -19.70 -20.57
CA SER A 472 21.87 -18.99 -21.39
C SER A 472 23.32 -19.24 -20.91
N THR A 473 24.22 -18.31 -21.19
CA THR A 473 25.60 -18.30 -20.68
C THR A 473 25.63 -17.83 -19.22
N ALA A 474 26.66 -18.24 -18.47
CA ALA A 474 26.97 -17.66 -17.18
C ALA A 474 28.43 -17.20 -17.10
N GLU A 475 28.65 -15.91 -16.83
CA GLU A 475 29.95 -15.31 -16.55
C GLU A 475 30.22 -15.31 -15.05
N LEU A 476 31.12 -16.18 -14.61
CA LEU A 476 31.42 -16.41 -13.20
C LEU A 476 32.42 -15.38 -12.63
N GLY A 477 32.26 -15.08 -11.35
CA GLY A 477 33.06 -14.10 -10.61
C GLY A 477 32.75 -14.16 -9.13
N GLY A 478 33.41 -13.33 -8.32
CA GLY A 478 33.14 -13.22 -6.89
C GLY A 478 33.45 -14.47 -6.07
N GLN A 479 32.73 -14.66 -4.98
CA GLN A 479 32.94 -15.76 -4.02
C GLN A 479 31.80 -16.79 -4.11
N LEU A 480 32.18 -18.06 -4.14
CA LEU A 480 31.28 -19.19 -3.89
C LEU A 480 31.54 -19.75 -2.49
N THR A 481 30.50 -19.84 -1.66
CA THR A 481 30.50 -20.59 -0.41
C THR A 481 29.59 -21.81 -0.55
N VAL A 482 30.11 -22.98 -0.24
CA VAL A 482 29.35 -24.23 -0.24
C VAL A 482 29.31 -24.78 1.18
N THR A 483 28.13 -25.00 1.73
CA THR A 483 27.94 -25.59 3.06
C THR A 483 27.38 -26.99 2.91
N LEU A 484 28.11 -28.00 3.40
CA LEU A 484 27.59 -29.37 3.50
C LEU A 484 26.80 -29.49 4.80
N SER A 485 25.50 -29.74 4.68
CA SER A 485 24.59 -29.89 5.81
C SER A 485 23.96 -31.28 5.83
N GLY A 486 23.85 -31.87 7.02
CA GLY A 486 23.36 -33.23 7.21
C GLY A 486 24.43 -34.31 6.97
N GLY A 487 23.99 -35.52 6.62
CA GLY A 487 24.85 -36.68 6.36
C GLY A 487 24.11 -38.01 6.51
N PRO A 488 24.73 -39.14 6.15
CA PRO A 488 26.09 -39.25 5.61
C PRO A 488 26.18 -38.88 4.12
N PHE A 489 27.33 -38.33 3.72
CA PHE A 489 27.65 -38.12 2.30
C PHE A 489 28.36 -39.35 1.72
N VAL A 490 28.24 -39.55 0.40
CA VAL A 490 28.85 -40.69 -0.29
C VAL A 490 30.14 -40.25 -1.00
N PRO A 491 31.31 -40.84 -0.69
CA PRO A 491 32.53 -40.58 -1.44
C PRO A 491 32.35 -40.86 -2.93
N GLY A 492 32.80 -39.94 -3.77
CA GLY A 492 32.63 -39.97 -5.22
C GLY A 492 31.33 -39.35 -5.72
N ALA A 493 30.45 -38.88 -4.83
CA ALA A 493 29.25 -38.14 -5.23
C ALA A 493 29.61 -36.80 -5.88
N GLN A 494 28.79 -36.39 -6.84
CA GLN A 494 28.89 -35.12 -7.54
C GLN A 494 27.55 -34.40 -7.48
N TYR A 495 27.56 -33.13 -7.08
CA TYR A 495 26.39 -32.28 -6.97
C TYR A 495 26.53 -31.10 -7.92
N VAL A 496 25.48 -30.79 -8.69
CA VAL A 496 25.44 -29.63 -9.58
C VAL A 496 25.16 -28.39 -8.75
N LEU A 497 26.09 -27.45 -8.71
CA LEU A 497 25.91 -26.16 -8.04
C LEU A 497 25.36 -25.11 -9.01
N LEU A 498 25.83 -25.14 -10.25
CA LEU A 498 25.38 -24.26 -11.31
C LEU A 498 25.46 -24.99 -12.65
N ARG A 499 24.44 -24.81 -13.49
CA ARG A 499 24.44 -25.20 -14.91
C ARG A 499 24.20 -23.96 -15.77
N ALA A 500 24.94 -23.81 -16.86
CA ALA A 500 24.68 -22.83 -17.92
C ALA A 500 24.62 -23.53 -19.27
N GLN A 501 23.43 -23.57 -19.87
CA GLN A 501 23.16 -24.37 -21.08
C GLN A 501 24.01 -23.91 -22.29
N ASN A 502 24.29 -22.61 -22.39
CA ASN A 502 25.09 -22.06 -23.48
C ASN A 502 26.57 -21.87 -23.12
N GLY A 503 27.00 -22.35 -21.95
CA GLY A 503 28.40 -22.38 -21.54
C GLY A 503 28.72 -21.48 -20.35
N LEU A 504 29.82 -21.83 -19.68
CA LEU A 504 30.43 -21.05 -18.62
C LEU A 504 31.58 -20.21 -19.15
N GLU A 505 31.65 -18.96 -18.68
CA GLU A 505 32.78 -18.08 -18.84
C GLU A 505 33.41 -17.83 -17.47
N ASN A 506 34.75 -17.87 -17.39
CA ASN A 506 35.53 -17.72 -16.15
C ASN A 506 35.23 -18.80 -15.09
N THR A 507 35.76 -18.58 -13.88
CA THR A 507 35.50 -19.38 -12.67
C THR A 507 35.20 -18.44 -11.51
N PHE A 508 34.62 -18.93 -10.41
CA PHE A 508 34.54 -18.14 -9.19
C PHE A 508 35.93 -17.67 -8.74
N SER A 509 36.06 -16.40 -8.36
CA SER A 509 37.33 -15.80 -7.93
C SER A 509 37.85 -16.41 -6.63
N SER A 510 36.96 -16.92 -5.79
CA SER A 510 37.30 -17.70 -4.59
C SER A 510 36.21 -18.72 -4.27
N VAL A 511 36.62 -19.83 -3.65
CA VAL A 511 35.73 -20.89 -3.20
C VAL A 511 36.02 -21.17 -1.72
N ASN A 512 34.98 -21.17 -0.90
CA ASN A 512 35.02 -21.63 0.49
C ASN A 512 34.07 -22.82 0.65
N ILE A 513 34.50 -23.89 1.30
CA ILE A 513 33.67 -25.06 1.57
C ILE A 513 33.63 -25.28 3.07
N ASP A 514 32.45 -25.13 3.66
CA ASP A 514 32.18 -25.41 5.05
C ASP A 514 31.60 -26.82 5.20
N TYR A 515 32.32 -27.69 5.91
CA TYR A 515 31.93 -29.09 6.11
C TYR A 515 32.54 -29.63 7.40
N GLN A 516 31.87 -30.60 8.01
CA GLN A 516 32.45 -31.38 9.09
C GLN A 516 33.54 -32.31 8.51
N PRO A 517 34.78 -32.29 9.05
CA PRO A 517 35.86 -33.12 8.52
C PRO A 517 35.48 -34.62 8.49
N ASP A 518 35.57 -35.22 7.30
CA ASP A 518 35.31 -36.64 7.08
C ASP A 518 36.55 -37.29 6.44
N PRO A 519 37.12 -38.35 7.02
CA PRO A 519 38.33 -38.99 6.49
C PRO A 519 38.10 -39.74 5.17
N SER A 520 36.84 -39.97 4.76
CA SER A 520 36.50 -40.76 3.56
C SER A 520 36.52 -39.95 2.26
N PHE A 521 36.44 -38.62 2.33
CA PHE A 521 36.52 -37.76 1.15
C PHE A 521 37.14 -36.38 1.43
N THR A 522 37.50 -35.67 0.37
CA THR A 522 37.81 -34.25 0.40
C THR A 522 36.91 -33.52 -0.61
N PRO A 523 36.07 -32.57 -0.18
CA PRO A 523 35.21 -31.84 -1.09
C PRO A 523 36.04 -30.86 -1.93
N GLN A 524 35.74 -30.80 -3.22
CA GLN A 524 36.36 -29.86 -4.15
C GLN A 524 35.32 -29.33 -5.14
N VAL A 525 35.47 -28.06 -5.54
CA VAL A 525 34.66 -27.50 -6.62
C VAL A 525 35.38 -27.72 -7.96
N THR A 526 34.67 -28.30 -8.92
CA THR A 526 35.18 -28.60 -10.27
C THR A 526 34.31 -27.96 -11.33
N TYR A 527 34.87 -27.79 -12.53
CA TYR A 527 34.22 -27.10 -13.65
C TYR A 527 34.30 -27.95 -14.91
N ASP A 528 33.24 -27.94 -15.72
CA ASP A 528 33.26 -28.34 -17.13
C ASP A 528 32.79 -27.17 -18.01
N ALA A 529 32.55 -27.42 -19.31
CA ALA A 529 32.15 -26.38 -20.25
C ALA A 529 30.81 -25.70 -19.90
N THR A 530 29.93 -26.37 -19.14
CA THR A 530 28.56 -25.92 -18.85
C THR A 530 28.17 -26.03 -17.37
N HIS A 531 29.00 -26.60 -16.50
CA HIS A 531 28.65 -26.87 -15.10
C HIS A 531 29.73 -26.49 -14.11
N VAL A 532 29.27 -26.08 -12.92
CA VAL A 532 30.04 -26.03 -11.68
C VAL A 532 29.53 -27.14 -10.78
N TYR A 533 30.43 -27.99 -10.30
CA TYR A 533 30.09 -29.10 -9.40
C TYR A 533 30.77 -28.98 -8.05
N LEU A 534 30.13 -29.52 -7.02
CA LEU A 534 30.81 -30.02 -5.83
C LEU A 534 31.08 -31.51 -6.03
N TYR A 535 32.34 -31.92 -6.02
CA TYR A 535 32.76 -33.31 -6.09
C TYR A 535 33.40 -33.75 -4.77
N LEU A 536 32.92 -34.87 -4.20
CA LEU A 536 33.45 -35.43 -2.96
C LEU A 536 34.54 -36.45 -3.28
N ALA A 537 35.79 -36.00 -3.40
CA ALA A 537 36.89 -36.85 -3.85
C ALA A 537 37.21 -37.95 -2.83
N PRO A 538 37.14 -39.25 -3.17
CA PRO A 538 37.47 -40.32 -2.23
C PRO A 538 38.92 -40.26 -1.76
N SER A 539 39.14 -40.47 -0.46
CA SER A 539 40.48 -40.53 0.13
C SER A 539 41.28 -41.71 -0.44
N GLY A 540 42.38 -41.42 -1.16
CA GLY A 540 43.29 -42.43 -1.74
C GLY A 540 43.21 -42.61 -3.27
N SER A 541 42.33 -41.88 -3.97
CA SER A 541 42.35 -41.79 -5.44
C SER A 541 43.36 -40.72 -5.91
N PRO A 542 44.10 -40.91 -7.02
CA PRO A 542 44.91 -39.82 -7.58
C PRO A 542 44.00 -38.61 -7.87
N THR A 543 44.48 -37.41 -7.51
CA THR A 543 43.81 -36.15 -7.82
C THR A 543 43.47 -36.13 -9.31
N PRO A 544 42.19 -35.99 -9.72
CA PRO A 544 41.86 -35.84 -11.13
C PRO A 544 42.62 -34.62 -11.67
N THR A 545 43.29 -34.79 -12.81
CA THR A 545 43.96 -33.68 -13.49
C THR A 545 42.93 -32.57 -13.72
N PRO A 546 43.19 -31.31 -13.35
CA PRO A 546 42.26 -30.23 -13.62
C PRO A 546 41.98 -30.22 -15.13
N THR A 547 40.71 -30.32 -15.51
CA THR A 547 40.28 -30.06 -16.88
C THR A 547 40.78 -28.66 -17.24
N PRO A 548 41.50 -28.48 -18.37
CA PRO A 548 42.09 -27.19 -18.71
C PRO A 548 41.02 -26.12 -18.73
N THR A 549 41.35 -24.95 -18.15
CA THR A 549 40.55 -23.73 -18.23
C THR A 549 40.14 -23.49 -19.69
N PRO A 550 38.85 -23.32 -20.01
CA PRO A 550 38.44 -22.97 -21.35
C PRO A 550 39.11 -21.63 -21.71
N THR A 551 39.98 -21.66 -22.71
CA THR A 551 40.57 -20.45 -23.27
C THR A 551 39.48 -19.78 -24.10
N ALA A 552 39.26 -18.48 -23.89
CA ALA A 552 38.32 -17.70 -24.68
C ALA A 552 38.57 -17.91 -26.18
N THR A 553 37.53 -18.27 -26.93
CA THR A 553 37.61 -18.27 -28.40
C THR A 553 37.67 -16.80 -28.84
N PRO A 554 38.74 -16.35 -29.54
CA PRO A 554 38.84 -14.96 -29.96
C PRO A 554 37.69 -14.62 -30.91
N THR A 555 36.99 -13.52 -30.61
CA THR A 555 35.98 -12.93 -31.50
C THR A 555 36.64 -12.64 -32.87
N PRO A 556 36.05 -13.08 -34.00
CA PRO A 556 36.60 -12.77 -35.31
C PRO A 556 36.60 -11.25 -35.52
N THR A 557 37.79 -10.67 -35.71
CA THR A 557 37.96 -9.27 -36.05
C THR A 557 37.28 -8.99 -37.39
N ALA A 558 36.31 -8.08 -37.40
CA ALA A 558 35.68 -7.62 -38.64
C ALA A 558 36.76 -7.12 -39.61
N THR A 559 36.87 -7.77 -40.76
CA THR A 559 37.77 -7.33 -41.84
C THR A 559 37.20 -6.05 -42.44
N VAL A 560 37.92 -4.93 -42.27
CA VAL A 560 37.57 -3.67 -42.93
C VAL A 560 37.90 -3.80 -44.42
N THR A 561 36.86 -3.81 -45.25
CA THR A 561 37.00 -3.71 -46.71
C THR A 561 37.51 -2.30 -47.07
N PRO A 562 38.63 -2.14 -47.81
CA PRO A 562 39.08 -0.83 -48.23
C PRO A 562 38.15 -0.26 -49.32
N THR A 563 37.78 1.01 -49.17
CA THR A 563 37.02 1.81 -50.13
C THR A 563 37.83 1.99 -51.42
N PRO A 564 37.27 1.72 -52.62
CA PRO A 564 37.96 2.02 -53.87
C PRO A 564 37.98 3.54 -54.12
N THR A 565 39.12 4.00 -54.66
CA THR A 565 39.42 5.38 -55.05
C THR A 565 38.74 5.78 -56.35
#